data_AF-A0A448ZJX9-F1
#
_entry.id   AF-A0A448ZJX9-F1
#
_cell.length_a   1.000
_cell.length_b   1.000
_cell.length_c   1.000
_cell.angle_alpha   90.00
_cell.angle_beta   90.00
_cell.angle_gamma   90.00
#
_symmetry.space_group_name_H-M   'P 1'
#
loop_
_entity.id
_entity.type
_entity.pdbx_description
1 polymer ?
#
loop_
_entity_poly.entity_id
_entity_poly.type
_entity_poly.pdbx_seq_one_letter_code
_entity_poly.pdbx_strand_id
1 'polypeptide(L)'
;MNLFSTRTGNDRVNSGSILVLAGFPILLSGQVALGVLTILVALVLTASQGITEADKIEIRFNASTPENVLRELEQLSEMENVNGFGKSNNSRKTLLVDEETRIKHYVKGLLALGRKYGKSSDDKPQLSLRYQQLAFETIRLYPENDQIVDGSISLLALIAKEPIVRKRYKDQAHEFGLNRPISVLKSVLARARNEEDEAKEEMLAEILRKGCLFLGAVCNESEDLGLSSVVLSKGGLELILEAAKWFRLHEEVSNWALWAIFTLSYDQLSIKARLVRLQGIQTICGIMENNQTSLEVTRHGTAILFDLLRERERVTVGFKWNPWEVRKIALASGLHERILAGMREFPDSMDIMKMGQEMLIGTGYRGDIPKFQEI
;
A
#
# COMPACT_ATOMS: atom_id res chain seq x y z
N MET A 1 33.01 -23.90 39.98
CA MET A 1 32.07 -25.01 39.70
C MET A 1 32.07 -25.20 38.18
N ASN A 2 32.58 -26.35 37.73
CA ASN A 2 32.91 -26.64 36.34
C ASN A 2 31.66 -26.78 35.46
N LEU A 3 31.65 -26.11 34.31
CA LEU A 3 30.90 -26.53 33.12
C LEU A 3 31.75 -26.24 31.88
N PHE A 4 32.64 -27.19 31.57
CA PHE A 4 33.28 -27.28 30.25
C PHE A 4 32.24 -27.78 29.24
N SER A 5 31.85 -26.91 28.31
CA SER A 5 31.14 -27.30 27.09
C SER A 5 32.18 -27.65 26.03
N THR A 6 32.36 -28.93 25.76
CA THR A 6 33.20 -29.43 24.68
C THR A 6 32.51 -29.15 23.34
N ARG A 7 32.93 -28.08 22.67
CA ARG A 7 32.57 -27.77 21.28
C ARG A 7 33.28 -28.79 20.38
N THR A 8 32.61 -29.86 19.99
CA THR A 8 33.09 -30.78 18.95
C THR A 8 33.02 -30.06 17.61
N GLY A 9 34.14 -29.44 17.20
CA GLY A 9 34.32 -28.86 15.88
C GLY A 9 34.25 -29.96 14.83
N ASN A 10 33.10 -30.11 14.20
CA ASN A 10 32.94 -30.95 13.03
C ASN A 10 33.39 -30.12 11.82
N ASP A 11 34.71 -29.97 11.67
CA ASP A 11 35.34 -29.30 10.53
C ASP A 11 35.12 -30.17 9.29
N ARG A 12 33.93 -30.06 8.71
CA ARG A 12 33.65 -30.63 7.39
C ARG A 12 34.58 -29.94 6.41
N VAL A 13 35.60 -30.67 5.98
CA VAL A 13 36.49 -30.25 4.89
C VAL A 13 35.61 -29.89 3.71
N ASN A 14 35.61 -28.61 3.35
CA ASN A 14 34.81 -28.08 2.25
C ASN A 14 35.30 -28.73 0.96
N SER A 15 34.43 -29.49 0.29
CA SER A 15 34.76 -30.22 -0.93
C SER A 15 35.20 -29.29 -2.07
N GLY A 16 34.82 -28.01 -2.04
CA GLY A 16 35.36 -26.97 -2.91
C GLY A 16 36.86 -26.73 -2.74
N SER A 17 37.36 -26.74 -1.50
CA SER A 17 38.79 -26.55 -1.21
C SER A 17 39.65 -27.70 -1.74
N ILE A 18 39.12 -28.93 -1.73
CA ILE A 18 39.79 -30.12 -2.30
C ILE A 18 39.92 -30.00 -3.82
N LEU A 19 38.88 -29.52 -4.51
CA LEU A 19 38.90 -29.37 -5.97
C LEU A 19 39.82 -28.24 -6.44
N VAL A 20 39.91 -27.12 -5.70
CA VAL A 20 40.89 -26.06 -6.00
C VAL A 20 42.32 -26.59 -5.84
N LEU A 21 42.59 -27.37 -4.80
CA LEU A 21 43.89 -27.99 -4.57
C LEU A 21 44.25 -29.05 -5.64
N ALA A 22 43.24 -29.77 -6.16
CA ALA A 22 43.44 -30.76 -7.22
C ALA A 22 43.64 -30.15 -8.62
N GLY A 23 43.10 -28.94 -8.89
CA GLY A 23 43.28 -28.24 -10.16
C GLY A 23 44.70 -27.69 -10.38
N PHE A 24 45.42 -27.39 -9.30
CA PHE A 24 46.76 -26.78 -9.36
C PHE A 24 47.83 -27.72 -9.97
N PRO A 25 47.92 -29.01 -9.58
CA PRO A 25 48.81 -29.97 -10.22
C PRO A 25 48.50 -30.22 -11.71
N ILE A 26 47.24 -30.11 -12.11
CA ILE A 26 46.80 -30.29 -13.51
C ILE A 26 47.23 -29.09 -14.38
N LEU A 27 47.25 -27.89 -13.81
CA LEU A 27 47.84 -26.71 -14.48
C LEU A 27 49.35 -26.88 -14.69
N LEU A 28 50.04 -27.44 -13.69
CA LEU A 28 51.49 -27.63 -13.73
C LEU A 28 51.92 -28.75 -14.71
N SER A 29 51.04 -29.68 -15.07
CA SER A 29 51.33 -30.74 -16.05
C SER A 29 51.15 -30.31 -17.52
N GLY A 30 50.87 -29.03 -17.78
CA GLY A 30 50.69 -28.47 -19.13
C GLY A 30 49.28 -28.65 -19.69
N GLN A 31 48.34 -29.26 -18.95
CA GLN A 31 46.93 -29.39 -19.34
C GLN A 31 46.10 -28.18 -18.90
N VAL A 32 46.48 -27.00 -19.40
CA VAL A 32 45.93 -25.70 -18.97
C VAL A 32 44.40 -25.66 -19.06
N ALA A 33 43.81 -26.19 -20.13
CA ALA A 33 42.35 -26.19 -20.32
C ALA A 33 41.63 -27.01 -19.23
N LEU A 34 42.17 -28.17 -18.87
CA LEU A 34 41.54 -29.05 -17.88
C LEU A 34 41.66 -28.48 -16.48
N GLY A 35 42.83 -27.89 -16.15
CA GLY A 35 43.08 -27.24 -14.87
C GLY A 35 42.22 -25.98 -14.65
N VAL A 36 42.04 -25.14 -15.68
CA VAL A 36 41.13 -23.99 -15.62
C VAL A 36 39.68 -24.43 -15.42
N LEU A 37 39.24 -25.48 -16.13
CA LEU A 37 37.90 -26.04 -15.96
C LEU A 37 37.68 -26.56 -14.54
N THR A 38 38.67 -27.25 -13.95
CA THR A 38 38.54 -27.78 -12.57
C THR A 38 38.43 -26.66 -11.55
N ILE A 39 39.19 -25.58 -11.70
CA ILE A 39 39.11 -24.40 -10.82
C ILE A 39 37.77 -23.68 -10.97
N LEU A 40 37.27 -23.50 -12.21
CA LEU A 40 35.95 -22.91 -12.45
C LEU A 40 34.83 -23.76 -11.82
N VAL A 41 34.86 -25.07 -11.99
CA VAL A 41 33.90 -26.00 -11.37
C VAL A 41 34.00 -25.93 -9.85
N ALA A 42 35.21 -25.88 -9.28
CA ALA A 42 35.43 -25.73 -7.85
C ALA A 42 34.85 -24.40 -7.34
N LEU A 43 35.08 -23.29 -8.03
CA LEU A 43 34.51 -21.98 -7.68
C LEU A 43 32.98 -21.98 -7.77
N VAL A 44 32.40 -22.60 -8.79
CA VAL A 44 30.94 -22.75 -8.92
C VAL A 44 30.37 -23.62 -7.81
N LEU A 45 31.04 -24.71 -7.42
CA LEU A 45 30.61 -25.57 -6.33
C LEU A 45 30.78 -24.91 -4.95
N THR A 46 31.85 -24.14 -4.75
CA THR A 46 32.09 -23.42 -3.49
C THR A 46 31.11 -22.25 -3.35
N ALA A 47 30.84 -21.55 -4.46
CA ALA A 47 29.78 -20.54 -4.52
C ALA A 47 28.41 -21.17 -4.26
N SER A 48 28.09 -22.33 -4.86
CA SER A 48 26.78 -22.98 -4.65
C SER A 48 26.57 -23.56 -3.25
N GLN A 49 27.64 -23.95 -2.55
CA GLN A 49 27.58 -24.39 -1.15
C GLN A 49 27.50 -23.24 -0.14
N GLY A 50 27.95 -22.03 -0.51
CA GLY A 50 27.83 -20.83 0.32
C GLY A 50 26.50 -20.10 0.19
N ILE A 51 25.72 -20.38 -0.87
CA ILE A 51 24.40 -19.79 -1.08
C ILE A 51 23.43 -20.47 -0.12
N THR A 52 23.01 -19.72 0.90
CA THR A 52 21.98 -20.16 1.84
C THR A 52 20.64 -20.34 1.13
N GLU A 53 19.70 -21.09 1.71
CA GLU A 53 18.34 -21.15 1.15
C GLU A 53 17.70 -19.75 1.06
N ALA A 54 18.06 -18.84 1.97
CA ALA A 54 17.65 -17.44 1.87
C ALA A 54 18.21 -16.75 0.60
N ASP A 55 19.48 -16.98 0.27
CA ASP A 55 20.12 -16.43 -0.94
C ASP A 55 19.54 -17.04 -2.22
N LYS A 56 19.26 -18.35 -2.24
CA LYS A 56 18.59 -18.99 -3.41
C LYS A 56 17.21 -18.39 -3.64
N ILE A 57 16.49 -18.17 -2.54
CA ILE A 57 15.17 -17.54 -2.57
C ILE A 57 15.30 -16.10 -3.08
N GLU A 58 16.28 -15.32 -2.60
CA GLU A 58 16.51 -13.95 -3.05
C GLU A 58 16.92 -13.88 -4.53
N ILE A 59 17.82 -14.75 -4.99
CA ILE A 59 18.21 -14.86 -6.41
C ILE A 59 16.99 -15.22 -7.27
N ARG A 60 16.18 -16.20 -6.84
CA ARG A 60 14.94 -16.58 -7.54
C ARG A 60 13.98 -15.38 -7.60
N PHE A 61 13.85 -14.59 -6.53
CA PHE A 61 13.00 -13.39 -6.54
C PHE A 61 13.57 -12.24 -7.36
N ASN A 62 14.89 -12.08 -7.41
CA ASN A 62 15.56 -11.14 -8.29
C ASN A 62 15.42 -11.53 -9.77
N ALA A 63 15.22 -12.82 -10.07
CA ALA A 63 14.83 -13.30 -11.40
C ALA A 63 13.30 -13.32 -11.64
N SER A 64 12.48 -13.24 -10.58
CA SER A 64 11.03 -13.35 -10.70
C SER A 64 10.42 -12.23 -11.54
N THR A 65 9.63 -12.61 -12.52
CA THR A 65 8.81 -11.71 -13.32
C THR A 65 7.33 -11.90 -12.96
N PRO A 66 6.45 -10.93 -13.22
CA PRO A 66 5.03 -11.08 -12.93
C PRO A 66 4.40 -12.28 -13.63
N GLU A 67 4.87 -12.60 -14.85
CA GLU A 67 4.34 -13.71 -15.65
C GLU A 67 4.67 -15.06 -15.03
N ASN A 68 5.86 -15.18 -14.41
CA ASN A 68 6.23 -16.39 -13.69
C ASN A 68 5.31 -16.60 -12.48
N VAL A 69 5.08 -15.55 -11.68
CA VAL A 69 4.19 -15.62 -10.51
C VAL A 69 2.73 -15.88 -10.94
N LEU A 70 2.28 -15.25 -12.03
CA LEU A 70 0.94 -15.47 -12.58
C LEU A 70 0.75 -16.90 -13.07
N ARG A 71 1.69 -17.44 -13.84
CA ARG A 71 1.63 -18.83 -14.33
C ARG A 71 1.57 -19.83 -13.18
N GLU A 72 2.33 -19.58 -12.11
CA GLU A 72 2.29 -20.42 -10.91
C GLU A 72 0.91 -20.35 -10.22
N LEU A 73 0.30 -19.15 -10.12
CA LEU A 73 -1.05 -18.99 -9.56
C LEU A 73 -2.12 -19.69 -10.41
N GLU A 74 -2.03 -19.58 -11.75
CA GLU A 74 -2.96 -20.22 -12.68
C GLU A 74 -2.92 -21.75 -12.54
N GLN A 75 -1.72 -22.35 -12.53
CA GLN A 75 -1.54 -23.79 -12.35
C GLN A 75 -2.17 -24.31 -11.05
N LEU A 76 -2.14 -23.50 -9.99
CA LEU A 76 -2.73 -23.90 -8.72
C LEU A 76 -4.25 -23.82 -8.73
N SER A 77 -4.80 -22.78 -9.35
CA SER A 77 -6.25 -22.67 -9.52
C SER A 77 -6.82 -23.87 -10.28
N GLU A 78 -6.07 -24.37 -11.27
CA GLU A 78 -6.41 -25.60 -12.00
C GLU A 78 -6.31 -26.84 -11.11
N MET A 79 -5.24 -26.96 -10.31
CA MET A 79 -5.07 -28.09 -9.39
C MET A 79 -6.15 -28.14 -8.29
N GLU A 80 -6.61 -27.00 -7.78
CA GLU A 80 -7.71 -26.95 -6.80
C GLU A 80 -9.02 -27.43 -7.41
N ASN A 81 -9.32 -27.01 -8.64
CA ASN A 81 -10.52 -27.45 -9.36
C ASN A 81 -10.54 -28.96 -9.62
N VAL A 82 -9.38 -29.56 -9.92
CA VAL A 82 -9.26 -31.02 -10.14
C VAL A 82 -9.38 -31.81 -8.84
N ASN A 83 -8.89 -31.27 -7.72
CA ASN A 83 -8.81 -31.98 -6.43
C ASN A 83 -10.05 -31.82 -5.54
N GLY A 84 -11.06 -31.04 -5.93
CA GLY A 84 -12.28 -30.77 -5.16
C GLY A 84 -13.16 -31.99 -4.86
N PHE A 85 -12.91 -33.15 -5.47
CA PHE A 85 -13.65 -34.39 -5.22
C PHE A 85 -12.87 -35.37 -4.33
N GLY A 86 -13.02 -35.24 -3.00
CA GLY A 86 -12.93 -36.36 -2.06
C GLY A 86 -11.55 -36.78 -1.53
N LYS A 87 -10.79 -35.88 -0.87
CA LYS A 87 -9.53 -36.26 -0.20
C LYS A 87 -9.68 -36.58 1.30
N SER A 88 -9.02 -37.68 1.69
CA SER A 88 -8.87 -38.21 3.05
C SER A 88 -8.15 -37.25 4.02
N ASN A 89 -8.44 -37.35 5.33
CA ASN A 89 -7.90 -36.48 6.39
C ASN A 89 -6.37 -36.37 6.43
N ASN A 90 -5.62 -37.40 6.03
CA ASN A 90 -4.15 -37.33 5.99
C ASN A 90 -3.63 -36.44 4.86
N SER A 91 -4.37 -36.29 3.75
CA SER A 91 -4.00 -35.35 2.68
C SER A 91 -4.15 -33.89 3.11
N ARG A 92 -5.00 -33.60 4.10
CA ARG A 92 -5.28 -32.25 4.57
C ARG A 92 -4.09 -31.60 5.29
N LYS A 93 -3.34 -32.37 6.09
CA LYS A 93 -2.19 -31.85 6.83
C LYS A 93 -1.02 -31.51 5.91
N THR A 94 -0.75 -32.32 4.89
CA THR A 94 0.27 -32.02 3.86
C THR A 94 -0.12 -30.79 3.03
N LEU A 95 -1.41 -30.63 2.74
CA LEU A 95 -1.92 -29.47 2.00
C LEU A 95 -1.71 -28.14 2.77
N LEU A 96 -1.88 -28.15 4.09
CA LEU A 96 -1.70 -26.95 4.93
C LEU A 96 -0.24 -26.48 4.98
N VAL A 97 0.71 -27.41 5.07
CA VAL A 97 2.16 -27.09 5.06
C VAL A 97 2.58 -26.52 3.70
N ASP A 98 1.98 -27.03 2.63
CA ASP A 98 2.18 -26.52 1.27
C ASP A 98 1.61 -25.09 1.13
N GLU A 99 0.42 -24.83 1.68
CA GLU A 99 -0.23 -23.52 1.62
C GLU A 99 0.54 -22.41 2.35
N GLU A 100 1.06 -22.67 3.55
CA GLU A 100 1.85 -21.67 4.29
C GLU A 100 3.16 -21.32 3.54
N THR A 101 3.83 -22.34 3.00
CA THR A 101 5.05 -22.16 2.21
C THR A 101 4.77 -21.35 0.94
N ARG A 102 3.62 -21.61 0.31
CA ARG A 102 3.14 -20.92 -0.87
C ARG A 102 2.77 -19.46 -0.59
N ILE A 103 2.06 -19.17 0.49
CA ILE A 103 1.78 -17.79 0.93
C ILE A 103 3.09 -17.03 1.12
N LYS A 104 4.06 -17.62 1.85
CA LYS A 104 5.39 -17.04 2.03
C LYS A 104 6.10 -16.77 0.70
N HIS A 105 5.93 -17.64 -0.29
CA HIS A 105 6.47 -17.45 -1.63
C HIS A 105 5.84 -16.23 -2.32
N TYR A 106 4.51 -16.10 -2.30
CA TYR A 106 3.81 -14.98 -2.93
C TYR A 106 4.08 -13.65 -2.27
N VAL A 107 4.08 -13.59 -0.93
CA VAL A 107 4.41 -12.36 -0.20
C VAL A 107 5.78 -11.84 -0.64
N LYS A 108 6.79 -12.71 -0.67
CA LYS A 108 8.13 -12.33 -1.13
C LYS A 108 8.16 -11.94 -2.61
N GLY A 109 7.39 -12.62 -3.46
CA GLY A 109 7.24 -12.30 -4.88
C GLY A 109 6.66 -10.90 -5.11
N LEU A 110 5.55 -10.57 -4.44
CA LEU A 110 4.88 -9.27 -4.51
C LEU A 110 5.83 -8.14 -4.07
N LEU A 111 6.53 -8.32 -2.95
CA LEU A 111 7.51 -7.34 -2.45
C LEU A 111 8.70 -7.15 -3.41
N ALA A 112 9.20 -8.23 -4.01
CA ALA A 112 10.29 -8.14 -4.99
C ALA A 112 9.86 -7.41 -6.27
N LEU A 113 8.65 -7.66 -6.76
CA LEU A 113 8.09 -6.99 -7.92
C LEU A 113 7.91 -5.48 -7.68
N GLY A 114 7.37 -5.08 -6.53
CA GLY A 114 7.24 -3.66 -6.17
C GLY A 114 8.56 -2.90 -6.24
N ARG A 115 9.66 -3.51 -5.77
CA ARG A 115 11.02 -2.94 -5.83
C ARG A 115 11.58 -2.82 -7.26
N LYS A 116 11.14 -3.67 -8.18
CA LYS A 116 11.60 -3.67 -9.59
C LYS A 116 10.85 -2.67 -10.46
N TYR A 117 9.58 -2.42 -10.19
CA TYR A 117 8.75 -1.55 -11.03
C TYR A 117 9.36 -0.16 -11.24
N GLY A 118 9.92 0.45 -10.19
CA GLY A 118 10.57 1.75 -10.28
C GLY A 118 11.82 1.81 -11.17
N LYS A 119 12.43 0.66 -11.50
CA LYS A 119 13.68 0.56 -12.25
C LYS A 119 13.51 0.26 -13.74
N SER A 120 12.34 -0.18 -14.18
CA SER A 120 12.08 -0.53 -15.59
C SER A 120 11.53 0.68 -16.34
N SER A 121 12.16 1.12 -17.43
CA SER A 121 11.69 2.26 -18.24
C SER A 121 10.86 1.86 -19.46
N ASP A 122 11.20 0.75 -20.12
CA ASP A 122 10.84 0.58 -21.54
C ASP A 122 9.50 -0.17 -21.78
N ASP A 123 8.89 -0.78 -20.76
CA ASP A 123 7.61 -1.50 -20.89
C ASP A 123 6.65 -1.28 -19.70
N LYS A 124 6.68 -0.08 -19.11
CA LYS A 124 5.84 0.24 -17.94
C LYS A 124 4.34 -0.04 -18.16
N PRO A 125 3.70 0.27 -19.31
CA PRO A 125 2.27 0.06 -19.48
C PRO A 125 1.84 -1.41 -19.41
N GLN A 126 2.52 -2.32 -20.14
CA GLN A 126 2.17 -3.75 -20.10
C GLN A 126 2.53 -4.36 -18.75
N LEU A 127 3.69 -3.98 -18.20
CA LEU A 127 4.11 -4.40 -16.88
C LEU A 127 3.05 -4.04 -15.82
N SER A 128 2.50 -2.83 -15.89
CA SER A 128 1.44 -2.36 -14.99
C SER A 128 0.18 -3.20 -15.07
N LEU A 129 -0.27 -3.56 -16.27
CA LEU A 129 -1.43 -4.44 -16.46
C LEU A 129 -1.21 -5.83 -15.84
N ARG A 130 0.02 -6.36 -15.94
CA ARG A 130 0.37 -7.65 -15.33
C ARG A 130 0.45 -7.56 -13.81
N TYR A 131 0.96 -6.45 -13.28
CA TYR A 131 0.96 -6.18 -11.83
C TYR A 131 -0.48 -6.06 -11.30
N GLN A 132 -1.35 -5.38 -12.04
CA GLN A 132 -2.77 -5.29 -11.71
C GLN A 132 -3.41 -6.68 -11.67
N GLN A 133 -3.18 -7.50 -12.70
CA GLN A 133 -3.72 -8.85 -12.77
C GLN A 133 -3.23 -9.71 -11.60
N LEU A 134 -1.92 -9.68 -11.33
CA LEU A 134 -1.33 -10.42 -10.21
C LEU A 134 -1.93 -10.02 -8.86
N ALA A 135 -2.09 -8.72 -8.61
CA ALA A 135 -2.68 -8.22 -7.38
C ALA A 135 -4.16 -8.65 -7.23
N PHE A 136 -4.93 -8.62 -8.31
CA PHE A 136 -6.32 -9.06 -8.29
C PHE A 136 -6.43 -10.57 -8.05
N GLU A 137 -5.61 -11.38 -8.71
CA GLU A 137 -5.61 -12.83 -8.54
C GLU A 137 -5.22 -13.25 -7.12
N THR A 138 -4.18 -12.63 -6.57
CA THR A 138 -3.75 -12.92 -5.19
C THR A 138 -4.78 -12.49 -4.14
N ILE A 139 -5.42 -11.32 -4.30
CA ILE A 139 -6.56 -10.90 -3.44
C ILE A 139 -7.79 -11.79 -3.66
N ARG A 140 -7.97 -12.36 -4.84
CA ARG A 140 -9.06 -13.29 -5.15
C ARG A 140 -8.90 -14.58 -4.36
N LEU A 141 -7.69 -15.14 -4.36
CA LEU A 141 -7.34 -16.39 -3.71
C LEU A 141 -7.19 -16.27 -2.19
N TYR A 142 -6.59 -15.18 -1.70
CA TYR A 142 -6.26 -15.01 -0.28
C TYR A 142 -6.77 -13.68 0.32
N PRO A 143 -8.10 -13.41 0.28
CA PRO A 143 -8.66 -12.14 0.75
C PRO A 143 -8.51 -11.90 2.27
N GLU A 144 -8.33 -12.97 3.04
CA GLU A 144 -8.20 -12.92 4.50
C GLU A 144 -6.75 -13.01 4.99
N ASN A 145 -5.77 -13.16 4.08
CA ASN A 145 -4.36 -13.17 4.45
C ASN A 145 -3.77 -11.77 4.39
N ASP A 146 -3.51 -11.17 5.56
CA ASP A 146 -3.06 -9.79 5.67
C ASP A 146 -1.76 -9.50 4.92
N GLN A 147 -0.78 -10.44 4.88
CA GLN A 147 0.48 -10.24 4.17
C GLN A 147 0.30 -10.22 2.65
N ILE A 148 -0.58 -11.08 2.12
CA ILE A 148 -0.93 -11.08 0.70
C ILE A 148 -1.69 -9.81 0.35
N VAL A 149 -2.70 -9.46 1.14
CA VAL A 149 -3.48 -8.23 0.95
C VAL A 149 -2.55 -7.01 0.97
N ASP A 150 -1.62 -6.94 1.92
CA ASP A 150 -0.62 -5.87 2.00
C ASP A 150 0.21 -5.74 0.72
N GLY A 151 0.80 -6.85 0.27
CA GLY A 151 1.60 -6.89 -0.95
C GLY A 151 0.79 -6.49 -2.18
N SER A 152 -0.44 -6.99 -2.32
CA SER A 152 -1.30 -6.73 -3.47
C SER A 152 -1.83 -5.31 -3.50
N ILE A 153 -2.28 -4.75 -2.37
CA ILE A 153 -2.68 -3.34 -2.30
C ILE A 153 -1.49 -2.42 -2.56
N SER A 154 -0.28 -2.78 -2.09
CA SER A 154 0.94 -2.03 -2.40
C SER A 154 1.22 -1.98 -3.90
N LEU A 155 1.09 -3.10 -4.60
CA LEU A 155 1.24 -3.14 -6.06
C LEU A 155 0.17 -2.30 -6.76
N LEU A 156 -1.09 -2.40 -6.33
CA LEU A 156 -2.18 -1.61 -6.90
C LEU A 156 -1.95 -0.11 -6.72
N ALA A 157 -1.51 0.33 -5.54
CA ALA A 157 -1.15 1.72 -5.27
C ALA A 157 -0.04 2.22 -6.19
N LEU A 158 0.98 1.39 -6.41
CA LEU A 158 2.15 1.72 -7.23
C LEU A 158 1.79 2.00 -8.69
N ILE A 159 0.85 1.23 -9.25
CA ILE A 159 0.43 1.33 -10.66
C ILE A 159 -0.84 2.18 -10.86
N ALA A 160 -1.44 2.70 -9.78
CA ALA A 160 -2.76 3.33 -9.82
C ALA A 160 -2.85 4.58 -10.72
N LYS A 161 -1.71 5.23 -10.97
CA LYS A 161 -1.60 6.42 -11.81
C LYS A 161 -1.44 6.11 -13.30
N GLU A 162 -1.20 4.86 -13.67
CA GLU A 162 -0.96 4.48 -15.06
C GLU A 162 -2.27 4.55 -15.87
N PRO A 163 -2.33 5.33 -16.97
CA PRO A 163 -3.59 5.52 -17.72
C PRO A 163 -4.22 4.22 -18.23
N ILE A 164 -3.38 3.25 -18.61
CA ILE A 164 -3.85 1.94 -19.10
C ILE A 164 -4.52 1.10 -18.01
N VAL A 165 -4.04 1.20 -16.76
CA VAL A 165 -4.60 0.54 -15.58
C VAL A 165 -5.96 1.15 -15.24
N ARG A 166 -6.06 2.49 -15.29
CA ARG A 166 -7.31 3.23 -15.09
C ARG A 166 -8.37 2.94 -16.13
N LYS A 167 -7.95 2.86 -17.40
CA LYS A 167 -8.82 2.42 -18.48
C LYS A 167 -9.35 1.01 -18.21
N ARG A 168 -8.51 0.08 -17.75
CA ARG A 168 -8.93 -1.29 -17.41
C ARG A 168 -9.92 -1.34 -16.24
N TYR A 169 -9.81 -0.46 -15.25
CA TYR A 169 -10.82 -0.34 -14.17
C TYR A 169 -12.23 -0.06 -14.69
N LYS A 170 -12.35 0.64 -15.84
CA LYS A 170 -13.63 0.94 -16.49
C LYS A 170 -14.05 -0.15 -17.46
N ASP A 171 -13.18 -0.46 -18.41
CA ASP A 171 -13.50 -1.31 -19.55
C ASP A 171 -13.68 -2.78 -19.13
N GLN A 172 -13.01 -3.20 -18.06
CA GLN A 172 -13.05 -4.56 -17.53
C GLN A 172 -13.50 -4.57 -16.07
N ALA A 173 -14.47 -3.72 -15.71
CA ALA A 173 -14.95 -3.53 -14.34
C ALA A 173 -15.49 -4.81 -13.66
N HIS A 174 -15.89 -5.82 -14.44
CA HIS A 174 -16.35 -7.11 -13.90
C HIS A 174 -15.21 -7.94 -13.30
N GLU A 175 -14.01 -7.85 -13.89
CA GLU A 175 -12.84 -8.63 -13.49
C GLU A 175 -11.88 -7.80 -12.64
N PHE A 176 -11.59 -6.57 -13.10
CA PHE A 176 -10.62 -5.67 -12.47
C PHE A 176 -11.29 -4.50 -11.74
N GLY A 177 -12.59 -4.52 -11.49
CA GLY A 177 -13.29 -3.39 -10.85
C GLY A 177 -12.82 -3.10 -9.42
N LEU A 178 -12.95 -1.83 -9.01
CA LEU A 178 -12.57 -1.36 -7.67
C LEU A 178 -13.38 -1.99 -6.52
N ASN A 179 -14.46 -2.72 -6.82
CA ASN A 179 -15.29 -3.42 -5.84
C ASN A 179 -14.46 -4.37 -4.98
N ARG A 180 -13.55 -5.14 -5.60
CA ARG A 180 -12.77 -6.17 -4.94
C ARG A 180 -11.77 -5.58 -3.93
N PRO A 181 -10.85 -4.67 -4.30
CA PRO A 181 -9.94 -4.08 -3.34
C PRO A 181 -10.67 -3.32 -2.22
N ILE A 182 -11.75 -2.59 -2.53
CA ILE A 182 -12.56 -1.90 -1.50
C ILE A 182 -13.18 -2.89 -0.52
N SER A 183 -13.73 -4.02 -1.01
CA SER A 183 -14.32 -5.05 -0.16
C SER A 183 -13.29 -5.69 0.77
N VAL A 184 -12.08 -5.95 0.27
CA VAL A 184 -11.01 -6.54 1.10
C VAL A 184 -10.51 -5.55 2.14
N LEU A 185 -10.33 -4.27 1.80
CA LEU A 185 -9.99 -3.23 2.77
C LEU A 185 -11.06 -3.04 3.84
N LYS A 186 -12.35 -3.20 3.51
CA LYS A 186 -13.43 -3.23 4.51
C LYS A 186 -13.29 -4.43 5.46
N SER A 187 -12.91 -5.59 4.96
CA SER A 187 -12.62 -6.77 5.79
C SER A 187 -11.42 -6.53 6.70
N VAL A 188 -10.33 -5.93 6.19
CA VAL A 188 -9.15 -5.52 6.98
C VAL A 188 -9.55 -4.60 8.13
N LEU A 189 -10.35 -3.55 7.86
CA LEU A 189 -10.83 -2.65 8.90
C LEU A 189 -11.72 -3.35 9.94
N ALA A 190 -12.55 -4.30 9.50
CA ALA A 190 -13.35 -5.10 10.43
C ALA A 190 -12.47 -5.99 11.32
N ARG A 191 -11.40 -6.58 10.79
CA ARG A 191 -10.41 -7.33 11.58
C ARG A 191 -9.67 -6.43 12.57
N ALA A 192 -9.23 -5.26 12.13
CA ALA A 192 -8.53 -4.29 12.99
C ALA A 192 -9.34 -3.89 14.23
N ARG A 193 -10.66 -3.77 14.10
CA ARG A 193 -11.55 -3.43 15.22
C ARG A 193 -11.66 -4.51 16.29
N ASN A 194 -11.30 -5.74 15.95
CA ASN A 194 -11.34 -6.89 16.84
C ASN A 194 -9.93 -7.41 17.17
N GLU A 195 -8.89 -6.66 16.80
CA GLU A 195 -7.51 -7.06 17.05
C GLU A 195 -7.05 -6.56 18.41
N GLU A 196 -6.41 -7.45 19.17
CA GLU A 196 -5.85 -7.15 20.50
C GLU A 196 -4.32 -7.13 20.47
N ASP A 197 -3.70 -7.78 19.47
CA ASP A 197 -2.25 -7.79 19.28
C ASP A 197 -1.78 -6.51 18.57
N GLU A 198 -0.94 -5.73 19.25
CA GLU A 198 -0.43 -4.45 18.78
C GLU A 198 0.36 -4.56 17.45
N ALA A 199 1.19 -5.60 17.30
CA ALA A 199 1.97 -5.79 16.08
C ALA A 199 1.07 -6.12 14.89
N LYS A 200 0.00 -6.88 15.13
CA LYS A 200 -1.01 -7.16 14.11
C LYS A 200 -1.89 -5.95 13.81
N GLU A 201 -2.25 -5.15 14.82
CA GLU A 201 -2.93 -3.86 14.62
C GLU A 201 -2.10 -2.93 13.72
N GLU A 202 -0.78 -2.82 13.97
CA GLU A 202 0.13 -2.00 13.17
C GLU A 202 0.20 -2.47 11.71
N MET A 203 0.24 -3.78 11.47
CA MET A 203 0.16 -4.34 10.12
C MET A 203 -1.16 -3.99 9.43
N LEU A 204 -2.30 -4.08 10.14
CA LEU A 204 -3.60 -3.73 9.59
C LEU A 204 -3.72 -2.21 9.31
N ALA A 205 -3.11 -1.38 10.15
CA ALA A 205 -2.97 0.06 9.92
C ALA A 205 -2.19 0.33 8.63
N GLU A 206 -1.06 -0.36 8.41
CA GLU A 206 -0.24 -0.22 7.21
C GLU A 206 -0.99 -0.61 5.92
N ILE A 207 -1.78 -1.70 5.97
CA ILE A 207 -2.63 -2.10 4.84
C ILE A 207 -3.64 -1.00 4.52
N LEU A 208 -4.28 -0.41 5.52
CA LEU A 208 -5.28 0.65 5.33
C LEU A 208 -4.66 1.99 4.90
N ARG A 209 -3.45 2.30 5.36
CA ARG A 209 -2.64 3.41 4.86
C ARG A 209 -2.42 3.27 3.36
N LYS A 210 -1.92 2.10 2.91
CA LYS A 210 -1.73 1.77 1.50
C LYS A 210 -3.04 1.76 0.72
N GLY A 211 -4.13 1.30 1.34
CA GLY A 211 -5.47 1.36 0.79
C GLY A 211 -5.94 2.79 0.52
N CYS A 212 -5.72 3.72 1.45
CA CYS A 212 -6.02 5.13 1.26
C CYS A 212 -5.18 5.73 0.12
N LEU A 213 -3.86 5.48 0.12
CA LEU A 213 -2.98 5.87 -0.99
C LEU A 213 -3.47 5.32 -2.34
N PHE A 214 -3.85 4.05 -2.41
CA PHE A 214 -4.39 3.45 -3.63
C PHE A 214 -5.66 4.16 -4.11
N LEU A 215 -6.63 4.38 -3.22
CA LEU A 215 -7.91 5.00 -3.57
C LEU A 215 -7.78 6.49 -3.95
N GLY A 216 -6.87 7.22 -3.31
CA GLY A 216 -6.54 8.58 -3.77
C GLY A 216 -5.82 8.56 -5.11
N ALA A 217 -4.83 7.68 -5.29
CA ALA A 217 -4.01 7.64 -6.50
C ALA A 217 -4.79 7.25 -7.75
N VAL A 218 -5.78 6.35 -7.64
CA VAL A 218 -6.64 5.98 -8.77
C VAL A 218 -7.56 7.13 -9.21
N CYS A 219 -7.80 8.11 -8.33
CA CYS A 219 -8.68 9.25 -8.56
C CYS A 219 -7.95 10.58 -8.86
N ASN A 220 -6.61 10.59 -8.88
CA ASN A 220 -5.79 11.81 -8.91
C ASN A 220 -5.71 12.56 -10.26
N GLU A 221 -6.61 12.31 -11.22
CA GLU A 221 -6.64 13.06 -12.48
C GLU A 221 -8.02 13.66 -12.77
N SER A 222 -8.00 14.96 -13.07
CA SER A 222 -9.18 15.79 -13.31
C SER A 222 -10.01 15.35 -14.51
N GLU A 223 -9.42 14.64 -15.47
CA GLU A 223 -10.11 14.19 -16.67
C GLU A 223 -10.98 12.95 -16.42
N ASP A 224 -10.76 12.23 -15.32
CA ASP A 224 -11.41 10.96 -15.03
C ASP A 224 -12.37 11.01 -13.83
N LEU A 225 -13.42 11.82 -13.96
CA LEU A 225 -14.53 11.91 -12.99
C LEU A 225 -15.23 10.54 -12.76
N GLY A 226 -15.06 9.60 -13.69
CA GLY A 226 -15.70 8.29 -13.65
C GLY A 226 -15.22 7.44 -12.49
N LEU A 227 -13.91 7.39 -12.24
CA LEU A 227 -13.35 6.52 -11.19
C LEU A 227 -13.68 7.01 -9.78
N SER A 228 -13.68 8.32 -9.53
CA SER A 228 -14.11 8.89 -8.24
C SER A 228 -15.57 8.56 -7.94
N SER A 229 -16.43 8.60 -8.96
CA SER A 229 -17.84 8.17 -8.85
C SER A 229 -17.97 6.68 -8.56
N VAL A 230 -17.12 5.83 -9.16
CA VAL A 230 -17.07 4.39 -8.85
C VAL A 230 -16.64 4.17 -7.40
N VAL A 231 -15.55 4.79 -6.94
CA VAL A 231 -15.08 4.69 -5.53
C VAL A 231 -16.19 5.10 -4.58
N LEU A 232 -16.88 6.22 -4.85
CA LEU A 232 -18.02 6.68 -4.07
C LEU A 232 -19.14 5.63 -4.03
N SER A 233 -19.56 5.11 -5.19
CA SER A 233 -20.66 4.14 -5.30
C SER A 233 -20.41 2.82 -4.57
N LYS A 234 -19.15 2.46 -4.35
CA LYS A 234 -18.72 1.24 -3.65
C LYS A 234 -18.44 1.46 -2.16
N GLY A 235 -18.69 2.67 -1.68
CA GLY A 235 -18.50 3.06 -0.29
C GLY A 235 -17.02 3.18 0.08
N GLY A 236 -16.18 3.63 -0.86
CA GLY A 236 -14.75 3.87 -0.62
C GLY A 236 -14.52 5.11 0.24
N LEU A 237 -15.35 6.15 0.12
CA LEU A 237 -15.25 7.34 0.97
C LEU A 237 -15.55 7.00 2.44
N GLU A 238 -16.59 6.21 2.69
CA GLU A 238 -16.94 5.70 4.02
C GLU A 238 -15.79 4.89 4.61
N LEU A 239 -15.19 4.00 3.81
CA LEU A 239 -14.02 3.22 4.23
C LEU A 239 -12.85 4.13 4.66
N ILE A 240 -12.52 5.16 3.87
CA ILE A 240 -11.41 6.07 4.18
C ILE A 240 -11.68 6.84 5.48
N LEU A 241 -12.89 7.37 5.65
CA LEU A 241 -13.28 8.08 6.88
C LEU A 241 -13.24 7.18 8.12
N GLU A 242 -13.77 5.96 8.00
CA GLU A 242 -13.80 5.00 9.11
C GLU A 242 -12.41 4.49 9.47
N ALA A 243 -11.51 4.31 8.49
CA ALA A 243 -10.11 3.97 8.74
C ALA A 243 -9.38 5.09 9.47
N ALA A 244 -9.53 6.34 9.01
CA ALA A 244 -8.90 7.51 9.64
C ALA A 244 -9.43 7.76 11.06
N LYS A 245 -10.72 7.48 11.31
CA LYS A 245 -11.32 7.58 12.64
C LYS A 245 -10.82 6.49 13.60
N TRP A 246 -10.67 5.26 13.10
CA TRP A 246 -10.17 4.15 13.91
C TRP A 246 -8.70 4.38 14.30
N PHE A 247 -7.85 4.54 13.29
CA PHE A 247 -6.41 4.78 13.44
C PHE A 247 -6.06 6.26 13.63
N ARG A 248 -6.87 7.00 14.39
CA ARG A 248 -6.75 8.47 14.54
C ARG A 248 -5.42 8.95 15.12
N LEU A 249 -4.67 8.07 15.79
CA LEU A 249 -3.35 8.34 16.37
C LEU A 249 -2.20 7.84 15.48
N HIS A 250 -2.49 7.12 14.39
CA HIS A 250 -1.49 6.78 13.37
C HIS A 250 -1.44 7.92 12.37
N GLU A 251 -0.41 8.77 12.52
CA GLU A 251 -0.18 9.94 11.67
C GLU A 251 -0.17 9.57 10.19
N GLU A 252 0.52 8.48 9.82
CA GLU A 252 0.62 8.03 8.43
C GLU A 252 -0.74 7.63 7.84
N VAL A 253 -1.57 6.88 8.57
CA VAL A 253 -2.93 6.54 8.11
C VAL A 253 -3.75 7.81 7.92
N SER A 254 -3.67 8.73 8.88
CA SER A 254 -4.36 10.01 8.86
C SER A 254 -3.96 10.87 7.66
N ASN A 255 -2.65 10.98 7.40
CA ASN A 255 -2.11 11.72 6.26
C ASN A 255 -2.66 11.19 4.93
N TRP A 256 -2.49 9.89 4.67
CA TRP A 256 -2.92 9.28 3.42
C TRP A 256 -4.44 9.23 3.26
N ALA A 257 -5.19 9.12 4.35
CA ALA A 257 -6.65 9.22 4.33
C ALA A 257 -7.11 10.64 3.94
N LEU A 258 -6.53 11.69 4.54
CA LEU A 258 -6.86 13.07 4.18
C LEU A 258 -6.46 13.38 2.74
N TRP A 259 -5.28 12.93 2.30
CA TRP A 259 -4.88 13.05 0.90
C TRP A 259 -5.89 12.39 -0.04
N ALA A 260 -6.33 11.18 0.26
CA ALA A 260 -7.33 10.47 -0.55
C ALA A 260 -8.68 11.20 -0.57
N ILE A 261 -9.14 11.73 0.57
CA ILE A 261 -10.36 12.55 0.67
C ILE A 261 -10.22 13.80 -0.20
N PHE A 262 -9.09 14.50 -0.11
CA PHE A 262 -8.82 15.68 -0.91
C PHE A 262 -8.91 15.36 -2.40
N THR A 263 -8.18 14.34 -2.86
CA THR A 263 -8.19 13.93 -4.27
C THR A 263 -9.59 13.52 -4.76
N LEU A 264 -10.34 12.76 -3.97
CA LEU A 264 -11.71 12.35 -4.32
C LEU A 264 -12.67 13.54 -4.39
N SER A 265 -12.54 14.51 -3.49
CA SER A 265 -13.50 15.61 -3.35
C SER A 265 -13.15 16.86 -4.15
N TYR A 266 -11.92 16.98 -4.64
CA TYR A 266 -11.45 18.13 -5.39
C TYR A 266 -12.29 18.36 -6.67
N ASP A 267 -12.98 19.50 -6.70
CA ASP A 267 -13.93 19.89 -7.76
C ASP A 267 -15.09 18.87 -8.00
N GLN A 268 -15.33 17.96 -7.05
CA GLN A 268 -16.39 16.95 -7.12
C GLN A 268 -17.55 17.27 -6.16
N LEU A 269 -18.52 18.07 -6.60
CA LEU A 269 -19.61 18.51 -5.71
C LEU A 269 -20.42 17.35 -5.11
N SER A 270 -20.66 16.28 -5.87
CA SER A 270 -21.37 15.08 -5.39
C SER A 270 -20.61 14.37 -4.26
N ILE A 271 -19.27 14.34 -4.32
CA ILE A 271 -18.42 13.75 -3.30
C ILE A 271 -18.31 14.68 -2.09
N LYS A 272 -18.13 15.99 -2.28
CA LYS A 272 -18.19 16.99 -1.20
C LYS A 272 -19.51 16.88 -0.42
N ALA A 273 -20.63 16.77 -1.15
CA ALA A 273 -21.95 16.58 -0.56
C ALA A 273 -22.04 15.32 0.29
N ARG A 274 -21.52 14.20 -0.21
CA ARG A 274 -21.48 12.93 0.53
C ARG A 274 -20.58 13.04 1.76
N LEU A 275 -19.41 13.67 1.63
CA LEU A 275 -18.47 13.91 2.72
C LEU A 275 -19.13 14.68 3.88
N VAL A 276 -19.86 15.75 3.59
CA VAL A 276 -20.61 16.51 4.62
C VAL A 276 -21.67 15.64 5.30
N ARG A 277 -22.43 14.85 4.54
CA ARG A 277 -23.45 13.93 5.09
C ARG A 277 -22.87 12.84 5.98
N LEU A 278 -21.63 12.40 5.71
CA LEU A 278 -20.91 11.41 6.50
C LEU A 278 -20.17 12.01 7.71
N GLN A 279 -20.51 13.25 8.11
CA GLN A 279 -19.80 13.97 9.19
C GLN A 279 -18.29 14.08 8.91
N GLY A 280 -17.94 14.23 7.63
CA GLY A 280 -16.55 14.30 7.18
C GLY A 280 -15.81 15.51 7.75
N ILE A 281 -16.48 16.66 7.88
CA ILE A 281 -15.89 17.88 8.45
C ILE A 281 -15.45 17.65 9.90
N GLN A 282 -16.33 17.06 10.72
CA GLN A 282 -16.04 16.69 12.11
C GLN A 282 -14.85 15.73 12.17
N THR A 283 -14.87 14.71 11.31
CA THR A 283 -13.79 13.72 11.21
C THR A 283 -12.45 14.37 10.86
N ILE A 284 -12.42 15.27 9.86
CA ILE A 284 -11.21 16.00 9.46
C ILE A 284 -10.68 16.87 10.61
N CYS A 285 -11.54 17.65 11.27
CA CYS A 285 -11.14 18.46 12.42
C CYS A 285 -10.57 17.60 13.55
N GLY A 286 -11.21 16.46 13.84
CA GLY A 286 -10.73 15.51 14.86
C GLY A 286 -9.41 14.84 14.49
N ILE A 287 -9.17 14.54 13.21
CA ILE A 287 -7.86 14.01 12.77
C ILE A 287 -6.76 15.06 12.94
N MET A 288 -7.02 16.32 12.55
CA MET A 288 -6.09 17.43 12.76
C MET A 288 -5.80 17.66 14.25
N GLU A 289 -6.80 17.51 15.11
CA GLU A 289 -6.64 17.56 16.57
C GLU A 289 -5.72 16.47 17.12
N ASN A 290 -5.86 15.24 16.64
CA ASN A 290 -5.08 14.11 17.14
C ASN A 290 -3.63 14.10 16.61
N ASN A 291 -3.34 14.86 15.55
CA ASN A 291 -2.05 14.86 14.86
C ASN A 291 -1.52 16.29 14.64
N GLN A 292 -1.58 17.14 15.67
CA GLN A 292 -1.27 18.58 15.57
C GLN A 292 0.16 18.87 15.09
N THR A 293 1.11 18.00 15.40
CA THR A 293 2.54 18.13 15.03
C THR A 293 2.84 17.58 13.63
N SER A 294 1.84 17.05 12.92
CA SER A 294 2.01 16.55 11.56
C SER A 294 1.73 17.65 10.53
N LEU A 295 2.79 18.05 9.82
CA LEU A 295 2.71 19.05 8.75
C LEU A 295 1.76 18.59 7.64
N GLU A 296 1.87 17.32 7.22
CA GLU A 296 1.10 16.79 6.10
C GLU A 296 -0.38 16.62 6.45
N VAL A 297 -0.71 16.14 7.66
CA VAL A 297 -2.10 16.07 8.14
C VAL A 297 -2.70 17.47 8.21
N THR A 298 -1.96 18.45 8.75
CA THR A 298 -2.44 19.82 8.86
C THR A 298 -2.64 20.45 7.48
N ARG A 299 -1.69 20.24 6.55
CA ARG A 299 -1.77 20.75 5.18
C ARG A 299 -2.99 20.17 4.45
N HIS A 300 -3.15 18.85 4.44
CA HIS A 300 -4.28 18.21 3.75
C HIS A 300 -5.62 18.55 4.41
N GLY A 301 -5.69 18.53 5.75
CA GLY A 301 -6.91 18.91 6.48
C GLY A 301 -7.33 20.35 6.18
N THR A 302 -6.38 21.29 6.21
CA THR A 302 -6.60 22.69 5.85
C THR A 302 -7.06 22.84 4.40
N ALA A 303 -6.44 22.12 3.46
CA ALA A 303 -6.79 22.17 2.04
C ALA A 303 -8.22 21.67 1.77
N ILE A 304 -8.64 20.57 2.41
CA ILE A 304 -10.01 20.05 2.27
C ILE A 304 -11.01 21.05 2.84
N LEU A 305 -10.78 21.53 4.07
CA LEU A 305 -11.69 22.49 4.71
C LEU A 305 -11.81 23.77 3.89
N PHE A 306 -10.70 24.29 3.37
CA PHE A 306 -10.68 25.45 2.48
C PHE A 306 -11.49 25.20 1.21
N ASP A 307 -11.29 24.05 0.55
CA ASP A 307 -12.01 23.69 -0.68
C ASP A 307 -13.51 23.48 -0.47
N LEU A 308 -13.93 23.00 0.71
CA LEU A 308 -15.34 22.91 1.08
C LEU A 308 -15.93 24.31 1.33
N LEU A 309 -15.23 25.18 2.06
CA LEU A 309 -15.75 26.48 2.49
C LEU A 309 -15.81 27.52 1.37
N ARG A 310 -14.98 27.39 0.33
CA ARG A 310 -14.97 28.27 -0.85
C ARG A 310 -16.03 27.91 -1.89
N GLU A 311 -16.64 26.73 -1.78
CA GLU A 311 -17.63 26.27 -2.74
C GLU A 311 -18.86 27.18 -2.71
N ARG A 312 -19.26 27.67 -3.89
CA ARG A 312 -20.40 28.59 -4.02
C ARG A 312 -21.70 27.81 -4.01
N GLU A 313 -22.83 28.51 -3.82
CA GLU A 313 -24.14 27.88 -4.01
C GLU A 313 -24.21 27.29 -5.43
N ARG A 314 -24.33 25.97 -5.51
CA ARG A 314 -24.43 25.20 -6.74
C ARG A 314 -25.55 24.18 -6.58
N VAL A 315 -26.31 23.98 -7.64
CA VAL A 315 -27.34 22.95 -7.72
C VAL A 315 -26.88 21.89 -8.71
N THR A 316 -26.78 20.66 -8.23
CA THR A 316 -26.57 19.46 -9.06
C THR A 316 -27.81 18.57 -8.97
N VAL A 317 -27.97 17.63 -9.90
CA VAL A 317 -29.12 16.72 -9.92
C VAL A 317 -29.27 16.03 -8.57
N GLY A 318 -30.35 16.32 -7.85
CA GLY A 318 -30.67 15.73 -6.54
C GLY A 318 -29.89 16.29 -5.35
N PHE A 319 -29.09 17.36 -5.51
CA PHE A 319 -28.35 17.96 -4.40
C PHE A 319 -28.13 19.47 -4.57
N LYS A 320 -28.53 20.23 -3.55
CA LYS A 320 -28.28 21.67 -3.41
C LYS A 320 -27.18 21.90 -2.38
N TRP A 321 -26.05 22.46 -2.81
CA TRP A 321 -24.96 22.83 -1.91
C TRP A 321 -25.28 24.14 -1.19
N ASN A 322 -25.34 24.10 0.15
CA ASN A 322 -25.56 25.27 0.99
C ASN A 322 -24.28 25.66 1.72
N PRO A 323 -23.54 26.69 1.26
CA PRO A 323 -22.27 27.08 1.89
C PRO A 323 -22.44 27.54 3.34
N TRP A 324 -23.61 28.09 3.71
CA TRP A 324 -23.88 28.53 5.08
C TRP A 324 -23.99 27.37 6.07
N GLU A 325 -24.62 26.27 5.63
CA GLU A 325 -24.75 25.06 6.44
C GLU A 325 -23.37 24.41 6.66
N VAL A 326 -22.57 24.32 5.60
CA VAL A 326 -21.19 23.80 5.66
C VAL A 326 -20.32 24.64 6.60
N ARG A 327 -20.41 25.97 6.52
CA ARG A 327 -19.74 26.89 7.46
C ARG A 327 -20.18 26.66 8.90
N LYS A 328 -21.49 26.56 9.14
CA LYS A 328 -22.04 26.30 10.48
C LYS A 328 -21.52 24.99 11.05
N ILE A 329 -21.49 23.92 10.25
CA ILE A 329 -20.95 22.62 10.66
C ILE A 329 -19.46 22.73 10.98
N ALA A 330 -18.67 23.38 10.13
CA ALA A 330 -17.24 23.57 10.35
C ALA A 330 -16.95 24.35 11.63
N LEU A 331 -17.65 25.46 11.87
CA LEU A 331 -17.54 26.23 13.11
C LEU A 331 -17.90 25.40 14.33
N ALA A 332 -19.01 24.65 14.28
CA ALA A 332 -19.40 23.75 15.37
C ALA A 332 -18.41 22.59 15.60
N SER A 333 -17.57 22.29 14.61
CA SER A 333 -16.51 21.26 14.68
C SER A 333 -15.15 21.83 15.12
N GLY A 334 -15.11 23.08 15.59
CA GLY A 334 -13.89 23.71 16.08
C GLY A 334 -12.96 24.24 14.99
N LEU A 335 -13.48 24.58 13.80
CA LEU A 335 -12.66 25.06 12.66
C LEU A 335 -11.63 26.12 13.07
N HIS A 336 -12.05 27.16 13.78
CA HIS A 336 -11.16 28.27 14.15
C HIS A 336 -9.98 27.80 15.01
N GLU A 337 -10.25 26.96 16.01
CA GLU A 337 -9.18 26.44 16.89
C GLU A 337 -8.18 25.59 16.10
N ARG A 338 -8.66 24.72 15.22
CA ARG A 338 -7.78 23.83 14.42
C ARG A 338 -6.91 24.60 13.44
N ILE A 339 -7.49 25.58 12.74
CA ILE A 339 -6.73 26.40 11.80
C ILE A 339 -5.69 27.26 12.52
N LEU A 340 -6.05 27.89 13.64
CA LEU A 340 -5.09 28.69 14.42
C LEU A 340 -3.97 27.82 15.01
N ALA A 341 -4.28 26.61 15.49
CA ALA A 341 -3.27 25.67 15.97
C ALA A 341 -2.30 25.31 14.85
N GLY A 342 -2.80 24.90 13.67
CA GLY A 342 -1.97 24.57 12.51
C GLY A 342 -1.10 25.74 12.02
N MET A 343 -1.64 26.96 11.99
CA MET A 343 -0.89 28.16 11.61
C MET A 343 0.23 28.52 12.61
N ARG A 344 0.04 28.22 13.90
CA ARG A 344 1.07 28.47 14.93
C ARG A 344 2.15 27.40 14.92
N GLU A 345 1.78 26.14 14.68
CA GLU A 345 2.72 25.02 14.60
C GLU A 345 3.59 25.10 13.34
N PHE A 346 3.01 25.50 12.21
CA PHE A 346 3.70 25.55 10.91
C PHE A 346 3.70 26.96 10.29
N PRO A 347 4.31 27.96 10.95
CA PRO A 347 4.31 29.35 10.47
C PRO A 347 5.03 29.53 9.12
N ASP A 348 5.98 28.64 8.81
CA ASP A 348 6.74 28.66 7.56
C ASP A 348 6.00 28.03 6.38
N SER A 349 4.89 27.33 6.62
CA SER A 349 4.11 26.71 5.56
C SER A 349 3.18 27.74 4.90
N MET A 350 3.61 28.29 3.77
CA MET A 350 2.83 29.25 2.98
C MET A 350 1.40 28.77 2.70
N ASP A 351 1.22 27.49 2.35
CA ASP A 351 -0.08 26.90 2.03
C ASP A 351 -1.03 26.93 3.23
N ILE A 352 -0.57 26.47 4.40
CA ILE A 352 -1.35 26.48 5.65
C ILE A 352 -1.69 27.92 6.04
N MET A 353 -0.72 28.83 5.94
CA MET A 353 -0.90 30.22 6.34
C MET A 353 -1.90 30.95 5.44
N LYS A 354 -1.77 30.85 4.11
CA LYS A 354 -2.67 31.54 3.17
C LYS A 354 -4.08 30.99 3.23
N MET A 355 -4.25 29.66 3.16
CA MET A 355 -5.58 29.05 3.27
C MET A 355 -6.21 29.30 4.64
N GLY A 356 -5.41 29.24 5.72
CA GLY A 356 -5.88 29.50 7.07
C GLY A 356 -6.39 30.93 7.26
N GLN A 357 -5.65 31.93 6.78
CA GLN A 357 -6.07 33.33 6.82
C GLN A 357 -7.39 33.55 6.07
N GLU A 358 -7.50 33.05 4.84
CA GLU A 358 -8.72 33.18 4.04
C GLU A 358 -9.92 32.52 4.72
N MET A 359 -9.75 31.33 5.32
CA MET A 359 -10.80 30.66 6.08
C MET A 359 -11.24 31.46 7.31
N LEU A 360 -10.30 31.95 8.12
CA LEU A 360 -10.60 32.72 9.32
C LEU A 360 -11.33 34.02 8.99
N ILE A 361 -10.89 34.75 7.97
CA ILE A 361 -11.57 35.96 7.47
C ILE A 361 -12.96 35.60 6.92
N GLY A 362 -13.04 34.60 6.03
CA GLY A 362 -14.27 34.20 5.35
C GLY A 362 -15.35 33.65 6.28
N THR A 363 -14.97 33.22 7.48
CA THR A 363 -15.87 32.73 8.53
C THR A 363 -16.08 33.72 9.68
N GLY A 364 -15.52 34.93 9.57
CA GLY A 364 -15.77 36.03 10.51
C GLY A 364 -15.07 35.90 11.87
N TYR A 365 -13.93 35.22 11.94
CA TYR A 365 -13.11 35.19 13.15
C TYR A 365 -12.67 36.61 13.56
N ARG A 366 -12.79 36.95 14.85
CA ARG A 366 -12.56 38.30 15.39
C ARG A 366 -11.25 38.47 16.18
N GLY A 367 -10.56 37.37 16.47
CA GLY A 367 -9.29 37.42 17.20
C GLY A 367 -8.09 37.69 16.30
N ASP A 368 -6.90 37.65 16.88
CA ASP A 368 -5.65 37.87 16.14
C ASP A 368 -5.38 36.71 15.18
N ILE A 369 -5.22 37.04 13.89
CA ILE A 369 -4.89 36.09 12.83
C ILE A 369 -3.38 36.14 12.57
N PRO A 370 -2.65 35.01 12.70
CA PRO A 370 -1.22 34.97 12.38
C PRO A 370 -0.93 35.42 10.94
N LYS A 371 0.13 36.20 10.76
CA LYS A 371 0.57 36.72 9.46
C LYS A 371 1.74 35.92 8.92
N PHE A 372 1.67 35.48 7.66
CA PHE A 372 2.82 34.93 6.96
C PHE A 372 3.87 36.02 6.79
N GLN A 373 5.10 35.76 7.20
CA GLN A 373 6.24 36.64 6.96
C GLN A 373 7.04 36.02 5.81
N GLU A 374 7.05 36.70 4.65
CA GLU A 374 7.97 36.33 3.57
C GLU A 374 9.39 36.63 4.06
N ILE A 375 10.17 35.57 4.30
CA ILE A 375 11.59 35.66 4.68
C ILE A 375 12.44 35.98 3.46
#